data_AF-A0A4Q5PRH1-F1
#
_entry.id   AF-A0A4Q5PRH1-F1
#
_cell.length_a   1.000
_cell.length_b   1.000
_cell.length_c   1.000
_cell.angle_alpha   90.00
_cell.angle_beta   90.00
_cell.angle_gamma   90.00
#
_symmetry.space_group_name_H-M   'P 1'
#
loop_
_entity.id
_entity.type
_entity.pdbx_description
1 polymer ?
#
loop_
_entity_poly.entity_id
_entity_poly.type
_entity_poly.pdbx_seq_one_letter_code
_entity_poly.pdbx_strand_id
1 'polypeptide(L)'
;DAFARTHRHLDLREAHPELVFLRLNAGTPLPSKHTEQGLALRRRLLLDNGFADLDDWLSTHRRGTGAKRDDVLDACAVALAASEPAGRLPDGDAIRDACGLPMQIWF
;
A
#
# COMPACT_ATOMS: atom_id res chain seq x y z
N ASP A 1 3.74 4.35 16.67
CA ASP A 1 5.11 4.88 16.48
C ASP A 1 6.15 4.36 17.49
N ALA A 2 5.77 3.90 18.69
CA ALA A 2 6.70 3.32 19.69
C ALA A 2 7.71 2.31 19.11
N PHE A 3 7.26 1.39 18.26
CA PHE A 3 8.13 0.43 17.58
C PHE A 3 9.21 1.11 16.72
N ALA A 4 8.82 2.06 15.86
CA ALA A 4 9.75 2.81 15.01
C ALA A 4 10.72 3.67 15.85
N ARG A 5 10.28 4.16 17.02
CA ARG A 5 11.11 4.89 17.99
C ARG A 5 12.20 4.01 18.63
N THR A 6 11.89 2.77 18.97
CA THR A 6 12.85 1.86 19.60
C THR A 6 13.73 1.10 18.60
N HIS A 7 13.34 1.03 17.32
CA HIS A 7 14.05 0.28 16.28
C HIS A 7 14.66 1.20 15.20
N ARG A 8 15.33 2.28 15.63
CA ARG A 8 16.01 3.26 14.75
C ARG A 8 17.07 2.67 13.82
N HIS A 9 17.55 1.46 14.13
CA HIS A 9 18.55 0.74 13.35
C HIS A 9 17.97 -0.02 12.15
N LEU A 10 16.65 -0.19 12.09
CA LEU A 10 15.96 -0.82 10.96
C LEU A 10 15.61 0.21 9.89
N ASP A 11 15.64 -0.20 8.61
CA ASP A 11 15.08 0.58 7.51
C ASP A 11 13.55 0.44 7.49
N LEU A 12 12.89 1.19 8.38
CA LEU A 12 11.43 1.24 8.48
C LEU A 12 10.88 2.37 7.62
N ARG A 13 10.03 2.01 6.67
CA ARG A 13 9.38 2.92 5.74
C ARG A 13 7.87 2.78 5.86
N GLU A 14 7.19 3.89 6.09
CA GLU A 14 5.73 3.93 6.06
C GLU A 14 5.26 3.99 4.62
N ALA A 15 4.25 3.18 4.27
CA ALA A 15 3.64 3.17 2.95
C ALA A 15 2.12 3.14 3.10
N HIS A 16 1.41 3.80 2.18
CA HIS A 16 -0.05 3.84 2.17
C HIS A 16 -0.58 3.35 0.83
N PRO A 17 -1.52 2.39 0.82
CA PRO A 17 -2.02 1.78 -0.41
C PRO A 17 -2.68 2.81 -1.35
N GLU A 18 -3.25 3.89 -0.81
CA GLU A 18 -3.86 4.97 -1.60
C GLU A 18 -2.87 5.64 -2.55
N LEU A 19 -1.62 5.88 -2.12
CA LEU A 19 -0.59 6.48 -2.97
C LEU A 19 -0.07 5.49 -4.00
N VAL A 20 0.06 4.21 -3.64
CA VAL A 20 0.43 3.15 -4.59
C VAL A 20 -0.62 3.04 -5.68
N PHE A 21 -1.90 2.97 -5.31
CA PHE A 21 -2.99 2.90 -6.30
C PHE A 21 -3.08 4.17 -7.14
N LEU A 22 -2.83 5.35 -6.56
CA LEU A 22 -2.77 6.61 -7.32
C LEU A 22 -1.67 6.55 -8.39
N ARG A 23 -0.48 6.05 -8.03
CA ARG A 23 0.64 5.81 -8.97
C ARG A 23 0.25 4.83 -10.06
N LEU A 24 -0.28 3.66 -9.69
CA LEU A 24 -0.70 2.63 -10.65
C LEU A 24 -1.80 3.13 -11.59
N ASN A 25 -2.62 4.07 -11.15
CA ASN A 25 -3.68 4.69 -11.94
C ASN A 25 -3.26 6.05 -12.55
N ALA A 26 -1.97 6.23 -12.83
CA ALA A 26 -1.42 7.40 -13.52
C ALA A 26 -1.85 8.75 -12.92
N GLY A 27 -1.89 8.85 -11.59
CA GLY A 27 -2.27 10.07 -10.87
C GLY A 27 -3.78 10.31 -10.77
N THR A 28 -4.61 9.40 -11.27
CA THR A 28 -6.07 9.53 -11.20
C THR A 28 -6.59 8.88 -9.91
N PRO A 29 -7.37 9.57 -9.07
CA PRO A 29 -7.96 8.98 -7.88
C PRO A 29 -8.90 7.81 -8.19
N LEU A 30 -8.91 6.80 -7.33
CA LEU A 30 -9.82 5.65 -7.47
C LEU A 30 -11.13 5.89 -6.73
N PRO A 31 -12.24 5.26 -7.16
CA PRO A 31 -13.46 5.19 -6.34
C PRO A 31 -13.17 4.56 -4.98
N SER A 32 -14.10 4.80 -4.03
CA SER A 32 -14.03 4.24 -2.68
C SER A 32 -13.76 2.73 -2.68
N LYS A 33 -12.88 2.26 -1.79
CA LYS A 33 -12.54 0.84 -1.65
C LYS A 33 -13.69 -0.03 -1.12
N HIS A 34 -14.78 0.60 -0.71
CA HIS A 34 -16.00 -0.08 -0.25
C HIS A 34 -17.04 -0.27 -1.36
N THR A 35 -16.78 0.19 -2.59
CA THR A 35 -17.67 -0.05 -3.74
C THR A 35 -17.11 -1.15 -4.62
N GLU A 36 -17.99 -1.91 -5.30
CA GLU A 36 -17.55 -2.93 -6.26
C GLU A 36 -16.71 -2.33 -7.40
N GLN A 37 -17.03 -1.12 -7.85
CA GLN A 37 -16.23 -0.40 -8.84
C GLN A 37 -14.81 -0.14 -8.34
N GLY A 38 -14.66 0.33 -7.09
CA GLY A 38 -13.36 0.61 -6.49
C GLY A 38 -12.54 -0.66 -6.25
N LEU A 39 -13.19 -1.76 -5.85
CA LEU A 39 -12.55 -3.07 -5.69
C LEU A 39 -12.11 -3.65 -7.03
N ALA A 40 -12.97 -3.58 -8.05
CA ALA A 40 -12.67 -4.09 -9.38
C ALA A 40 -11.49 -3.36 -10.04
N LEU A 41 -11.44 -2.02 -9.91
CA LEU A 41 -10.33 -1.22 -10.44
C LEU A 41 -9.00 -1.53 -9.72
N ARG A 42 -9.00 -1.60 -8.38
CA ARG A 42 -7.80 -1.98 -7.61
C ARG A 42 -7.29 -3.36 -8.01
N ARG A 43 -8.20 -4.34 -8.12
CA ARG A 43 -7.88 -5.69 -8.58
C ARG A 43 -7.25 -5.67 -9.97
N ARG A 44 -7.83 -4.91 -10.92
CA ARG A 44 -7.30 -4.83 -12.28
C ARG A 44 -5.87 -4.28 -12.30
N LEU A 45 -5.63 -3.18 -11.58
CA LEU A 45 -4.30 -2.58 -11.49
C LEU A 45 -3.27 -3.54 -10.90
N LEU A 46 -3.62 -4.30 -9.87
CA LEU A 46 -2.69 -5.28 -9.27
C LEU A 46 -2.41 -6.47 -10.20
N LEU A 47 -3.41 -6.95 -10.94
CA LEU A 47 -3.20 -8.00 -11.95
C LEU A 47 -2.25 -7.51 -13.07
N ASP A 48 -2.44 -6.27 -13.52
CA ASP A 48 -1.56 -5.64 -14.52
C ASP A 48 -0.13 -5.42 -13.98
N ASN A 49 0.08 -5.51 -12.66
CA ASN A 49 1.37 -5.40 -11.97
C ASN A 49 1.86 -6.74 -11.39
N GLY A 50 1.42 -7.88 -11.96
CA GLY A 50 2.06 -9.17 -11.73
C GLY A 50 1.45 -10.05 -10.63
N PHE A 51 0.37 -9.64 -9.96
CA PHE A 51 -0.31 -10.48 -8.97
C PHE A 51 -1.24 -11.51 -9.61
N ALA A 52 -0.69 -12.47 -10.36
CA ALA A 52 -1.47 -13.44 -11.14
C ALA A 52 -2.47 -14.28 -10.30
N ASP A 53 -2.13 -14.60 -9.05
CA ASP A 53 -2.96 -15.44 -8.16
C ASP A 53 -3.98 -14.63 -7.34
N LEU A 54 -4.11 -13.32 -7.58
CA LEU A 54 -4.93 -12.43 -6.75
C LEU A 54 -6.39 -12.87 -6.64
N ASP A 55 -6.96 -13.44 -7.70
CA ASP A 55 -8.33 -13.95 -7.69
C ASP A 55 -8.55 -15.08 -6.72
N ASP A 56 -7.60 -16.01 -6.69
CA ASP A 56 -7.66 -17.14 -5.79
C ASP A 56 -7.43 -16.69 -4.34
N TRP A 57 -6.60 -15.67 -4.13
CA TRP A 57 -6.44 -15.06 -2.81
C TRP A 57 -7.74 -14.40 -2.32
N LEU A 58 -8.43 -13.67 -3.19
CA LEU A 58 -9.68 -12.97 -2.88
C LEU A 58 -10.87 -13.91 -2.71
N SER A 59 -10.88 -15.04 -3.42
CA SER A 59 -12.03 -15.96 -3.46
C SER A 59 -11.88 -17.16 -2.52
N THR A 60 -10.66 -17.68 -2.36
CA THR A 60 -10.36 -18.91 -1.62
C THR A 60 -9.54 -18.63 -0.36
N HIS A 61 -8.30 -18.15 -0.51
CA HIS A 61 -7.33 -18.12 0.60
C HIS A 61 -7.72 -17.17 1.73
N ARG A 62 -8.40 -16.05 1.44
CA ARG A 62 -8.83 -15.14 2.51
C ARG A 62 -9.96 -15.72 3.38
N ARG A 63 -10.69 -16.75 2.92
CA ARG A 63 -11.86 -17.26 3.67
C ARG A 63 -11.41 -17.84 5.01
N GLY A 64 -12.11 -17.49 6.08
CA GLY A 64 -11.78 -17.94 7.44
C GLY A 64 -10.64 -17.17 8.13
N THR A 65 -9.95 -16.26 7.43
CA THR A 65 -8.86 -15.46 8.02
C THR A 65 -9.34 -14.21 8.75
N GLY A 66 -10.58 -13.78 8.50
CA GLY A 66 -11.12 -12.49 8.95
C GLY A 66 -10.78 -11.31 8.02
N ALA A 67 -9.88 -11.49 7.04
CA ALA A 67 -9.53 -10.45 6.08
C ALA A 67 -10.66 -10.16 5.09
N LYS A 68 -10.94 -8.87 4.89
CA LYS A 68 -11.84 -8.37 3.86
C LYS A 68 -11.13 -8.37 2.50
N ARG A 69 -11.90 -8.13 1.43
CA ARG A 69 -11.35 -8.05 0.07
C ARG A 69 -10.38 -6.88 -0.08
N ASP A 70 -10.73 -5.73 0.49
CA ASP A 70 -9.88 -4.54 0.49
C ASP A 70 -8.59 -4.73 1.28
N ASP A 71 -8.62 -5.47 2.40
CA ASP A 71 -7.40 -5.77 3.17
C ASP A 71 -6.35 -6.53 2.33
N VAL A 72 -6.79 -7.52 1.53
CA VAL A 72 -5.89 -8.28 0.63
C VAL A 72 -5.33 -7.37 -0.47
N LEU A 73 -6.15 -6.50 -1.05
CA LEU A 73 -5.74 -5.56 -2.10
C LEU A 73 -4.75 -4.53 -1.56
N ASP A 74 -5.02 -3.98 -0.38
CA ASP A 74 -4.16 -2.99 0.29
C ASP A 74 -2.80 -3.62 0.66
N ALA A 75 -2.79 -4.88 1.12
CA ALA A 75 -1.55 -5.62 1.38
C ALA A 75 -0.72 -5.83 0.11
N CYS A 76 -1.35 -6.17 -1.03
CA CYS A 76 -0.64 -6.31 -2.31
C CYS A 76 -0.05 -4.97 -2.78
N ALA A 77 -0.80 -3.88 -2.63
CA ALA A 77 -0.30 -2.55 -2.96
C ALA A 77 0.92 -2.17 -2.12
N VAL A 78 0.87 -2.38 -0.79
CA VAL A 78 2.03 -2.12 0.08
C VAL A 78 3.21 -3.05 -0.23
N ALA A 79 2.95 -4.29 -0.64
CA ALA A 79 4.01 -5.20 -1.09
C ALA A 79 4.74 -4.67 -2.34
N LEU A 80 4.04 -4.04 -3.29
CA LEU A 80 4.69 -3.38 -4.44
C LEU A 80 5.57 -2.21 -4.02
N ALA A 81 5.11 -1.37 -3.09
CA ALA A 81 5.92 -0.27 -2.59
C ALA A 81 7.19 -0.76 -1.87
N ALA A 82 7.11 -1.93 -1.23
CA ALA A 82 8.25 -2.55 -0.57
C ALA A 82 9.24 -3.18 -1.57
N SER A 83 8.77 -3.81 -2.64
CA SER A 83 9.63 -4.42 -3.67
C SER A 83 10.24 -3.39 -4.62
N GLU A 84 9.45 -2.39 -5.01
CA GLU A 84 9.77 -1.39 -6.03
C GLU A 84 9.31 0.01 -5.59
N PRO A 85 10.01 0.61 -4.61
CA PRO A 85 9.71 1.97 -4.17
C PRO A 85 9.95 2.94 -5.33
N ALA A 86 8.90 3.66 -5.74
CA ALA A 86 8.94 4.59 -6.86
C ALA A 86 9.03 6.05 -6.40
N GLY A 87 8.57 6.36 -5.20
CA GLY A 87 8.61 7.73 -4.68
C GLY A 87 8.30 7.82 -3.19
N ARG A 88 8.35 9.06 -2.69
CA ARG A 88 7.92 9.37 -1.33
C ARG A 88 7.34 10.77 -1.22
N LEU A 89 6.43 10.99 -0.27
CA LEU A 89 5.89 12.30 0.07
C LEU A 89 6.26 12.70 1.51
N PRO A 90 6.69 13.95 1.78
CA PRO A 90 7.06 14.95 0.78
C PRO A 90 8.33 14.52 0.01
N ASP A 91 8.47 15.02 -1.22
CA ASP A 91 9.73 14.91 -1.95
C ASP A 91 10.84 15.71 -1.23
N GLY A 92 12.09 15.25 -1.35
CA GLY A 92 13.25 15.90 -0.73
C GLY A 92 13.45 15.56 0.75
N ASP A 93 14.06 16.45 1.52
CA ASP A 93 14.41 16.13 2.91
C ASP A 93 13.18 15.90 3.77
N ALA A 94 13.14 14.75 4.45
CA ALA A 94 12.01 14.40 5.30
C ALA A 94 11.96 15.36 6.50
N ILE A 95 10.80 16.01 6.67
CA ILE A 95 10.48 16.74 7.90
C ILE A 95 10.51 15.71 9.04
N ARG A 96 11.13 16.06 10.17
CA ARG A 96 11.19 15.18 11.33
C ARG A 96 10.14 15.57 12.36
N ASP A 97 9.50 14.57 12.98
CA ASP A 97 8.59 14.80 14.10
C ASP A 97 9.34 15.18 15.39
N ALA A 98 8.61 15.44 16.47
CA ALA A 98 9.17 15.78 17.78
C ALA A 98 10.08 14.68 18.39
N CYS A 99 10.02 13.45 17.86
CA CYS A 99 10.84 12.32 18.27
C CYS A 99 12.00 12.05 17.29
N GLY A 100 12.17 12.90 16.27
CA GLY A 100 13.19 12.76 15.23
C GLY A 100 12.88 11.72 14.16
N LEU A 101 11.66 11.16 14.09
CA LEU A 101 11.24 10.27 13.01
C LEU A 101 11.06 11.05 11.71
N PRO A 102 11.60 10.58 10.57
CA PRO A 102 11.28 11.16 9.28
C PRO A 102 9.79 10.92 8.96
N MET A 103 9.05 11.99 8.74
CA MET A 103 7.65 11.97 8.34
C MET A 103 7.58 11.89 6.83
N GLN A 104 7.52 10.66 6.30
CA GLN A 104 7.49 10.38 4.88
C GLN A 104 6.65 9.15 4.58
N ILE A 105 5.95 9.17 3.45
CA ILE A 105 5.16 8.03 2.97
C ILE A 105 5.72 7.57 1.63
N TRP A 106 6.08 6.29 1.53
CA TRP A 106 6.63 5.63 0.35
C TRP A 106 5.54 4.94 -0.48
N PHE A 107 5.73 4.87 -1.79
CA PHE A 107 4.80 4.24 -2.74
C PHE A 107 5.49 3.85 -4.06
#